data_AF-I4H779-F1
#
_entry.id   AF-I4H779-F1
#
_cell.length_a   1.000
_cell.length_b   1.000
_cell.length_c   1.000
_cell.angle_alpha   90.00
_cell.angle_beta   90.00
_cell.angle_gamma   90.00
#
_symmetry.space_group_name_H-M   'P 1'
#
loop_
_entity.id
_entity.type
_entity.pdbx_description
1 polymer ?
#
loop_
_entity_poly.entity_id
_entity_poly.type
_entity_poly.pdbx_seq_one_letter_code
_entity_poly.pdbx_strand_id
1 'polypeptide(L)'
;MKVKRVVLEIGKLTAIMPESIAFCFDTCCQGTNIEGAMLEILEISGLGQCQDCENKLELEYPYGICDQCGSRNIIILQGQELNLKSLETESLCV
;
A
#
# COMPACT_ATOMS: atom_id res chain seq x y z
N MET A 1 9.71 21.01 13.45
CA MET A 1 9.39 19.57 13.53
C MET A 1 9.88 18.92 12.25
N LYS A 2 10.84 17.98 12.35
CA LYS A 2 11.44 17.30 11.20
C LYS A 2 11.02 15.85 11.19
N VAL A 3 10.63 15.34 10.02
CA VAL A 3 10.28 13.93 9.83
C VAL A 3 11.56 13.13 9.57
N LYS A 4 11.65 11.96 10.19
CA LYS A 4 12.78 11.03 10.07
C LYS A 4 12.41 9.80 9.25
N ARG A 5 11.18 9.31 9.38
CA ARG A 5 10.69 8.13 8.66
C ARG A 5 9.26 8.34 8.19
N VAL A 6 9.00 7.91 6.96
CA VAL A 6 7.67 7.86 6.33
C VAL A 6 7.40 6.40 5.99
N VAL A 7 6.31 5.85 6.50
CA VAL A 7 5.88 4.48 6.14
C VAL A 7 4.62 4.57 5.30
N LEU A 8 4.69 4.04 4.08
CA LEU A 8 3.56 3.97 3.14
C LEU A 8 3.09 2.52 2.97
N GLU A 9 1.78 2.32 2.91
CA GLU A 9 1.17 1.07 2.48
C GLU A 9 0.72 1.21 1.03
N ILE A 10 1.16 0.29 0.16
CA ILE A 10 0.79 0.25 -1.26
C ILE A 10 0.23 -1.13 -1.59
N GLY A 11 -1.02 -1.15 -2.03
CA GLY A 11 -1.72 -2.36 -2.43
C GLY A 11 -1.27 -2.88 -3.79
N LYS A 12 -1.06 -4.19 -3.91
CA LYS A 12 -0.63 -4.86 -5.17
C LYS A 12 -1.69 -4.87 -6.27
N LEU A 13 -2.95 -4.62 -5.94
CA LEU A 13 -4.05 -4.49 -6.90
C LEU A 13 -4.22 -3.06 -7.42
N THR A 14 -3.42 -2.12 -6.92
CA THR A 14 -3.30 -0.79 -7.51
C THR A 14 -2.42 -0.84 -8.76
N ALA A 15 -2.53 0.18 -9.61
CA ALA A 15 -1.63 0.35 -10.75
C ALA A 15 -0.35 1.14 -10.38
N ILE A 16 0.01 1.18 -9.10
CA ILE A 16 1.13 1.96 -8.58
C ILE A 16 2.36 1.07 -8.50
N MET A 17 3.48 1.55 -9.04
CA MET A 17 4.78 0.90 -8.91
C MET A 17 5.52 1.47 -7.70
N PRO A 18 5.76 0.70 -6.62
CA PRO A 18 6.51 1.14 -5.45
C PRO A 18 7.87 1.76 -5.79
N GLU A 19 8.57 1.20 -6.78
CA GLU A 19 9.89 1.64 -7.22
C GLU A 19 9.84 3.05 -7.83
N SER A 20 8.75 3.39 -8.52
CA SER A 20 8.56 4.74 -9.07
C SER A 20 8.39 5.78 -7.98
N ILE A 21 7.69 5.43 -6.89
CA ILE A 21 7.57 6.30 -5.71
C ILE A 21 8.92 6.44 -5.01
N ALA A 22 9.61 5.32 -4.77
CA ALA A 22 10.93 5.35 -4.15
C ALA A 22 11.94 6.18 -4.97
N PHE A 23 11.88 6.07 -6.30
CA PHE A 23 12.73 6.82 -7.21
C PHE A 23 12.49 8.34 -7.14
N CYS A 24 11.21 8.77 -7.11
CA CYS A 24 10.90 10.20 -7.11
C CYS A 24 10.87 10.83 -5.71
N PHE A 25 10.82 10.04 -4.64
CA PHE A 25 10.61 10.50 -3.27
C PHE A 25 11.57 11.62 -2.87
N ASP A 26 12.88 11.40 -3.01
CA ASP A 26 13.89 12.37 -2.59
C ASP A 26 13.74 13.70 -3.34
N THR A 27 13.44 13.66 -4.64
CA THR A 27 13.23 14.85 -5.46
C THR A 27 11.98 15.61 -5.04
N CYS A 28 10.88 14.90 -4.79
CA CYS A 28 9.62 15.49 -4.34
C CYS A 28 9.71 16.10 -2.93
N CYS A 29 10.59 15.57 -2.08
CA CYS A 29 10.76 16.02 -0.71
C CYS A 29 11.69 17.24 -0.55
N GLN A 30 12.41 17.66 -1.58
CA GLN A 30 13.34 18.80 -1.50
C GLN A 30 12.64 20.10 -1.07
N GLY A 31 13.23 20.80 -0.11
CA GLY A 31 12.71 22.06 0.44
C GLY A 31 11.54 21.90 1.41
N THR A 32 11.21 20.67 1.82
CA THR A 32 10.11 20.37 2.75
C THR A 32 10.62 19.85 4.10
N ASN A 33 9.72 19.69 5.08
CA ASN A 33 10.07 19.13 6.40
C ASN A 33 10.30 17.60 6.41
N ILE A 34 10.06 16.94 5.27
CA ILE A 34 10.34 15.51 5.03
C ILE A 34 11.64 15.30 4.23
N GLU A 35 12.35 16.37 3.87
CA GLU A 35 13.64 16.27 3.19
C GLU A 35 14.65 15.44 4.00
N GLY A 36 15.19 14.40 3.35
CA GLY A 36 16.12 13.45 3.94
C GLY A 36 15.49 12.45 4.92
N ALA A 37 14.16 12.31 4.95
CA ALA A 37 13.49 11.25 5.68
C ALA A 37 13.69 9.89 4.99
N MET A 38 13.74 8.81 5.77
CA MET A 38 13.72 7.45 5.24
C MET A 38 12.31 7.10 4.77
N LEU A 39 12.18 6.65 3.52
CA LEU A 39 10.94 6.06 3.01
C LEU A 39 10.97 4.54 3.24
N GLU A 40 9.91 4.02 3.84
CA GLU A 40 9.61 2.60 3.92
C GLU A 40 8.28 2.32 3.22
N ILE A 41 8.26 1.35 2.31
CA ILE A 41 7.06 0.93 1.60
C ILE A 41 6.70 -0.48 2.05
N LEU A 42 5.46 -0.64 2.51
CA LEU A 42 4.83 -1.90 2.85
C LEU A 42 3.89 -2.28 1.72
N GLU A 43 4.26 -3.29 0.94
CA GLU A 43 3.39 -3.82 -0.09
C GLU A 43 2.32 -4.73 0.51
N ILE A 44 1.07 -4.46 0.15
CA ILE A 44 -0.10 -5.14 0.69
C ILE A 44 -0.68 -6.08 -0.37
N SER A 45 -0.67 -7.37 -0.08
CA SER A 45 -1.20 -8.41 -0.98
C SER A 45 -2.70 -8.23 -1.25
N GLY A 46 -3.11 -8.60 -2.46
CA GLY A 46 -4.51 -8.61 -2.86
C GLY A 46 -5.28 -9.73 -2.16
N LEU A 47 -6.40 -9.39 -1.53
CA LEU A 47 -7.33 -10.35 -0.96
C LEU A 47 -8.72 -10.07 -1.48
N GLY A 48 -9.37 -11.10 -2.02
CA GLY A 48 -10.77 -11.08 -2.41
C GLY A 48 -11.63 -11.96 -1.52
N GLN A 49 -12.94 -11.79 -1.67
CA GLN A 49 -13.94 -12.71 -1.16
C GLN A 49 -15.01 -12.96 -2.21
N CYS A 50 -15.28 -14.24 -2.47
CA CYS A 50 -16.41 -14.65 -3.31
C CYS A 50 -17.72 -14.34 -2.61
N GLN A 51 -18.64 -13.64 -3.26
CA GLN A 51 -19.95 -13.33 -2.70
C GLN A 51 -20.93 -14.51 -2.77
N ASP A 52 -20.67 -15.50 -3.63
CA ASP A 52 -21.57 -16.64 -3.79
C ASP A 52 -21.30 -17.80 -2.82
N CYS A 53 -20.04 -18.00 -2.41
CA CYS A 53 -19.65 -19.09 -1.50
C CYS A 53 -18.83 -18.62 -0.29
N GLU A 54 -18.63 -17.30 -0.14
CA GLU A 54 -17.89 -16.66 0.95
C GLU A 54 -16.40 -17.02 1.07
N ASN A 55 -15.86 -17.85 0.17
CA ASN A 55 -14.44 -18.20 0.19
C ASN A 55 -13.54 -16.96 -0.02
N LYS A 56 -12.45 -16.89 0.75
CA LYS A 56 -11.39 -15.90 0.56
C LYS A 56 -10.33 -16.44 -0.39
N LEU A 57 -9.85 -15.57 -1.26
CA LEU A 57 -8.86 -15.91 -2.27
C LEU A 57 -7.83 -14.80 -2.42
N GLU A 58 -6.57 -15.17 -2.63
CA GLU A 58 -5.54 -14.22 -3.01
C GLU A 58 -5.80 -13.73 -4.44
N LEU A 59 -5.51 -12.45 -4.67
CA LEU A 59 -5.70 -11.80 -5.95
C LEU A 59 -4.37 -11.23 -6.43
N GLU A 60 -3.98 -11.60 -7.66
CA GLU A 60 -2.88 -10.95 -8.38
C GLU A 60 -3.36 -9.75 -9.20
N TYR A 61 -4.65 -9.73 -9.55
CA TYR A 61 -5.30 -8.70 -10.36
C TYR A 61 -6.59 -8.25 -9.67
N PRO A 62 -7.15 -7.06 -9.99
CA PRO A 62 -8.40 -6.57 -9.39
C PRO A 62 -9.65 -7.35 -9.86
N TYR A 63 -9.47 -8.59 -10.32
CA TYR A 63 -10.48 -9.53 -10.76
C TYR A 63 -9.94 -10.95 -10.55
N GLY A 64 -10.84 -11.93 -10.46
CA GLY A 64 -10.45 -13.33 -10.26
C GLY A 64 -11.62 -14.27 -10.48
N ILE A 65 -11.33 -15.57 -10.39
CA ILE A 65 -12.31 -16.64 -10.41
C ILE A 65 -12.16 -17.40 -9.10
N CYS A 66 -13.26 -17.62 -8.39
CA CYS A 66 -13.27 -18.42 -7.17
C CYS A 66 -12.84 -19.85 -7.48
N ASP A 67 -11.80 -20.30 -6.79
CA ASP A 67 -11.25 -21.65 -6.83
C ASP A 67 -12.19 -22.71 -6.23
N GLN A 68 -13.12 -22.29 -5.37
CA GLN A 68 -14.08 -23.21 -4.71
C GLN A 68 -15.38 -23.43 -5.49
N CYS A 69 -15.94 -22.38 -6.09
CA CYS A 69 -17.25 -22.47 -6.78
C CYS A 69 -17.24 -22.03 -8.25
N GLY A 70 -16.11 -21.53 -8.77
CA GLY A 70 -16.00 -21.04 -10.15
C GLY A 70 -16.65 -19.68 -10.41
N SER A 71 -17.24 -19.04 -9.40
CA SER A 71 -17.86 -17.72 -9.55
C SER A 71 -16.83 -16.62 -9.84
N ARG A 72 -17.27 -15.58 -10.56
CA ARG A 72 -16.53 -14.33 -10.79
C ARG A 72 -17.03 -13.19 -9.90
N ASN A 73 -18.04 -13.44 -9.07
CA ASN A 73 -18.62 -12.46 -8.16
C ASN A 73 -17.71 -12.27 -6.95
N ILE A 74 -16.56 -11.63 -7.17
CA ILE A 74 -15.52 -11.40 -6.17
C ILE A 74 -15.52 -9.93 -5.77
N ILE A 75 -15.60 -9.66 -4.47
CA ILE A 75 -15.30 -8.33 -3.93
C ILE A 75 -13.85 -8.30 -3.45
N ILE A 76 -13.20 -7.15 -3.57
CA ILE A 76 -11.84 -6.94 -3.07
C ILE A 76 -11.93 -6.45 -1.63
N LEU A 77 -11.23 -7.14 -0.73
CA LEU A 77 -11.14 -6.81 0.68
C LEU A 77 -9.86 -6.04 1.04
N GLN A 78 -8.77 -6.29 0.30
CA GLN A 78 -7.43 -5.77 0.59
C GLN A 78 -6.60 -5.71 -0.70
N GLY A 79 -5.57 -4.87 -0.73
CA GLY A 79 -4.63 -4.74 -1.85
C GLY A 79 -4.89 -3.52 -2.72
N GLN A 80 -5.73 -2.58 -2.28
CA GLN A 80 -6.00 -1.29 -2.95
C GLN A 80 -5.47 -0.08 -2.17
N GLU A 81 -4.58 -0.31 -1.21
CA GLU A 81 -4.08 0.71 -0.32
C GLU A 81 -3.16 1.71 -1.05
N LEU A 82 -3.30 2.98 -0.70
CA LEU A 82 -2.28 4.01 -0.89
C LEU A 82 -2.34 4.91 0.34
N ASN A 83 -1.83 4.39 1.45
CA ASN A 83 -2.06 4.98 2.77
C ASN A 83 -0.75 5.40 3.41
N LEU A 84 -0.77 6.53 4.10
CA LEU A 84 0.27 6.91 5.03
C LEU A 84 0.06 6.12 6.33
N LYS A 85 0.95 5.16 6.61
CA LYS A 85 0.83 4.30 7.78
C LYS A 85 1.35 4.98 9.04
N SER A 86 2.52 5.60 8.95
CA SER A 86 3.12 6.32 10.06
C SER A 86 4.10 7.39 9.60
N LEU A 87 4.28 8.38 10.47
CA LEU A 87 5.31 9.41 10.37
C LEU A 87 6.07 9.42 11.69
N GLU A 88 7.38 9.24 11.63
CA GLU A 88 8.24 9.40 12.79
C GLU A 88 8.91 10.76 12.74
N THR A 89 8.85 11.48 13.84
CA THR A 89 9.45 12.81 13.96
C THR A 89 10.46 12.85 15.08
N GLU A 90 11.46 13.70 14.93
CA GLU A 90 12.41 13.96 16.00
C GLU A 90 11.77 14.86 17.05
N SER A 91 11.69 14.36 18.29
CA SER A 91 11.34 15.14 19.47
C SER A 91 12.61 15.75 20.05
N LEU A 92 12.72 17.08 20.09
CA LEU A 92 13.62 17.71 21.05
C LEU A 92 12.93 17.68 22.41
N CYS A 93 13.39 16.80 23.30
CA CYS A 93 13.13 16.96 24.72
C CYS A 93 13.90 18.21 25.17
N VAL A 94 13.18 19.32 25.36
CA VAL A 94 13.65 20.49 26.12
C VAL A 94 13.32 20.31 27.59
#